data_AF-A0A5B7LJD5-F1
#
_entry.id   AF-A0A5B7LJD5-F1
#
_cell.length_a   1.000
_cell.length_b   1.000
_cell.length_c   1.000
_cell.angle_alpha   90.00
_cell.angle_beta   90.00
_cell.angle_gamma   90.00
#
_symmetry.space_group_name_H-M   'P 1'
#
loop_
_entity.id
_entity.type
_entity.pdbx_description
1 polymer ?
#
loop_
_entity_poly.entity_id
_entity_poly.type
_entity_poly.pdbx_seq_one_letter_code
_entity_poly.pdbx_strand_id
1 'polypeptide(L)'
;WYCNLNGVQEQDICIPDRRAQMCINNLVNVKSGNEKNDLKEQVLLSLNTESQLLFNKWKKHNSFNNEEFCNDLNRDYADFGNLIKGTDIVAHGNSKEVEDKLKQIFGENENAKSNREKWWNDNKEEFWNKLLSSVKGKGKEGNVEIKECTKDATLEEIPQFQRWVQEWGKEYGEERPKKLQNLEGICKEKNGLLNENRCNNEHECKRTCTAYESWIILKKEQWDT
;
A
#
# COMPACT_ATOMS: atom_id res chain seq x y z
N TRP A 1 2.49 7.96 3.98
CA TRP A 1 3.87 7.93 3.47
C TRP A 1 4.81 8.20 4.61
N TYR A 2 5.66 7.23 4.92
CA TYR A 2 6.68 7.31 5.94
C TYR A 2 8.03 7.45 5.26
N CYS A 3 8.73 8.55 5.49
CA CYS A 3 10.02 8.85 4.88
C CYS A 3 11.10 9.00 5.95
N ASN A 4 12.36 8.84 5.58
CA ASN A 4 13.52 9.10 6.45
C ASN A 4 13.44 8.35 7.79
N LEU A 5 13.17 7.04 7.70
CA LEU A 5 13.04 6.19 8.88
C LEU A 5 14.40 6.00 9.57
N ASN A 6 14.52 6.59 10.77
CA ASN A 6 15.75 6.54 11.56
C ASN A 6 16.18 5.08 11.86
N GLY A 7 17.45 4.77 11.61
CA GLY A 7 18.03 3.45 11.93
C GLY A 7 17.80 2.37 10.87
N VAL A 8 17.34 2.75 9.68
CA VAL A 8 17.16 1.84 8.53
C VAL A 8 18.26 2.12 7.50
N GLN A 9 18.72 1.08 6.80
CA GLN A 9 19.75 1.17 5.76
C GLN A 9 19.26 1.90 4.50
N GLU A 10 17.95 2.12 4.40
CA GLU A 10 17.21 2.83 3.35
C GLU A 10 17.01 4.30 3.76
N GLN A 11 18.10 5.06 3.92
CA GLN A 11 17.99 6.52 3.80
C GLN A 11 17.52 6.83 2.37
N ASP A 12 16.63 7.80 2.21
CA ASP A 12 16.09 8.22 0.90
C ASP A 12 15.00 7.31 0.28
N ILE A 13 14.12 6.71 1.09
CA ILE A 13 12.90 6.06 0.59
C ILE A 13 11.67 6.51 1.40
N CYS A 14 10.56 6.75 0.69
CA CYS A 14 9.23 6.92 1.26
C CYS A 14 8.37 5.66 1.07
N ILE A 15 7.81 5.13 2.16
CA ILE A 15 6.99 3.93 2.17
C ILE A 15 5.50 4.31 2.19
N PRO A 16 4.67 3.78 1.28
CA PRO A 16 3.24 4.03 1.32
C PRO A 16 2.63 3.47 2.61
N ASP A 17 1.61 4.16 3.13
CA ASP A 17 0.98 3.78 4.39
C ASP A 17 0.37 2.37 4.33
N ARG A 18 -0.18 2.01 3.15
CA ARG A 18 -0.63 0.66 2.80
C ARG A 18 0.47 -0.39 3.02
N ARG A 19 1.64 -0.24 2.40
CA ARG A 19 2.77 -1.19 2.56
C ARG A 19 3.25 -1.26 4.01
N ALA A 20 3.29 -0.14 4.72
CA ALA A 20 3.74 -0.09 6.11
C ALA A 20 2.81 -0.88 7.06
N GLN A 21 1.52 -0.94 6.75
CA GLN A 21 0.50 -1.65 7.53
C GLN A 21 0.20 -3.07 7.04
N MET A 22 0.88 -3.52 5.98
CA MET A 22 0.64 -4.81 5.33
C MET A 22 0.70 -5.98 6.33
N CYS A 23 -0.29 -6.88 6.26
CA CYS A 23 -0.47 -7.99 7.20
C CYS A 23 0.54 -9.13 6.98
N ILE A 24 1.78 -8.95 7.48
CA ILE A 24 2.88 -9.90 7.25
C ILE A 24 3.37 -10.63 8.52
N ASN A 25 2.87 -10.24 9.70
CA ASN A 25 3.42 -10.72 10.97
C ASN A 25 3.27 -12.23 11.17
N ASN A 26 2.26 -12.87 10.57
CA ASN A 26 2.09 -14.31 10.68
C ASN A 26 3.11 -15.11 9.83
N LEU A 27 3.80 -14.47 8.88
CA LEU A 27 4.80 -15.13 8.03
C LEU A 27 6.05 -15.56 8.82
N VAL A 28 6.29 -15.02 10.02
CA VAL A 28 7.38 -15.48 10.90
C VAL A 28 7.06 -16.81 11.59
N ASN A 29 5.78 -17.18 11.68
CA ASN A 29 5.30 -18.33 12.46
C ASN A 29 5.33 -19.66 11.68
N VAL A 30 6.15 -19.74 10.63
CA VAL A 30 6.24 -20.96 9.81
C VAL A 30 6.87 -22.11 10.59
N LYS A 31 6.14 -23.23 10.68
CA LYS A 31 6.52 -24.44 11.42
C LYS A 31 7.64 -25.20 10.73
N SER A 32 8.57 -25.73 11.53
CA SER A 32 9.66 -26.58 11.07
C SER A 32 9.17 -27.97 10.60
N GLY A 33 9.84 -28.54 9.61
CA GLY A 33 9.59 -29.89 9.07
C GLY A 33 8.59 -29.96 7.92
N ASN A 34 7.87 -28.87 7.62
CA ASN A 34 7.01 -28.75 6.44
C ASN A 34 6.91 -27.28 5.97
N GLU A 35 8.04 -26.59 5.97
CA GLU A 35 8.14 -25.12 5.94
C GLU A 35 7.45 -24.52 4.71
N LYS A 36 7.61 -25.12 3.53
CA LYS A 36 7.04 -24.57 2.29
C LYS A 36 5.52 -24.65 2.22
N ASN A 37 4.93 -25.73 2.73
CA ASN A 37 3.47 -25.87 2.76
C ASN A 37 2.86 -24.98 3.85
N ASP A 38 3.49 -24.93 5.03
CA ASP A 38 3.03 -24.05 6.10
C ASP A 38 3.20 -22.57 5.70
N LEU A 39 4.29 -22.19 5.01
CA LEU A 39 4.46 -20.87 4.40
C LEU A 39 3.33 -20.55 3.41
N LYS A 40 2.93 -21.51 2.57
CA LYS A 40 1.81 -21.34 1.63
C LYS A 40 0.51 -21.01 2.37
N GLU A 41 0.24 -21.70 3.48
CA GLU A 41 -0.92 -21.44 4.34
C GLU A 41 -0.84 -20.06 5.01
N GLN A 42 0.34 -19.67 5.51
CA GLN A 42 0.55 -18.35 6.12
C GLN A 42 0.38 -17.22 5.10
N VAL A 43 0.89 -17.35 3.88
CA VAL A 43 0.69 -16.35 2.80
C VAL A 43 -0.79 -16.20 2.47
N LEU A 44 -1.52 -17.31 2.37
CA LEU A 44 -2.97 -17.26 2.12
C LEU A 44 -3.73 -16.58 3.26
N LEU A 45 -3.34 -16.84 4.51
CA LEU A 45 -3.92 -16.17 5.68
C LEU A 45 -3.67 -14.67 5.62
N SER A 46 -2.42 -14.25 5.38
CA SER A 46 -2.02 -12.85 5.25
C SER A 46 -2.83 -12.12 4.16
N LEU A 47 -2.84 -12.66 2.94
CA LEU A 47 -3.56 -12.07 1.81
C LEU A 47 -5.07 -11.98 2.08
N ASN A 48 -5.65 -13.01 2.69
CA ASN A 48 -7.06 -13.00 3.05
C ASN A 48 -7.35 -11.88 4.06
N THR A 49 -6.59 -11.79 5.14
CA THR A 49 -6.74 -10.74 6.15
C THR A 49 -6.57 -9.35 5.54
N GLU A 50 -5.54 -9.14 4.73
CA GLU A 50 -5.29 -7.87 4.02
C GLU A 50 -6.50 -7.47 3.17
N SER A 51 -7.04 -8.40 2.38
CA SER A 51 -8.20 -8.12 1.53
C SER A 51 -9.46 -7.73 2.30
N GLN A 52 -9.64 -8.27 3.51
CA GLN A 52 -10.77 -7.91 4.38
C GLN A 52 -10.58 -6.52 4.97
N LEU A 53 -9.36 -6.15 5.34
CA LEU A 53 -9.03 -4.81 5.81
C LEU A 53 -9.24 -3.77 4.70
N LEU A 54 -8.76 -4.05 3.48
CA LEU A 54 -9.01 -3.22 2.30
C LEU A 54 -10.51 -3.11 1.98
N PHE A 55 -11.26 -4.20 2.06
CA PHE A 55 -12.71 -4.18 1.85
C PHE A 55 -13.38 -3.19 2.82
N ASN A 56 -13.01 -3.23 4.10
CA ASN A 56 -13.53 -2.31 5.11
C ASN A 56 -13.09 -0.86 4.86
N LYS A 57 -11.84 -0.63 4.42
CA LYS A 57 -11.33 0.71 4.05
C LYS A 57 -12.17 1.35 2.94
N TRP A 58 -12.56 0.56 1.94
CA TRP A 58 -13.26 1.04 0.75
C TRP A 58 -14.79 0.92 0.82
N LYS A 59 -15.33 0.27 1.85
CA LYS A 59 -16.75 0.28 2.17
C LYS A 59 -17.08 1.49 3.06
N LYS A 60 -17.75 2.49 2.50
CA LYS A 60 -18.18 3.70 3.21
C LYS A 60 -19.71 3.77 3.24
N HIS A 61 -20.30 3.59 4.42
CA HIS A 61 -21.76 3.51 4.58
C HIS A 61 -22.39 2.50 3.58
N ASN A 62 -23.19 2.99 2.64
CA ASN A 62 -23.87 2.20 1.60
C ASN A 62 -23.15 2.23 0.25
N SER A 63 -21.92 2.77 0.17
CA SER A 63 -21.12 2.79 -1.05
C SER A 63 -19.84 1.97 -0.91
N PHE A 64 -19.42 1.40 -2.03
CA PHE A 64 -18.17 0.67 -2.14
C PHE A 64 -17.41 1.17 -3.36
N ASN A 65 -16.17 1.62 -3.16
CA ASN A 65 -15.33 2.03 -4.26
C ASN A 65 -14.55 0.82 -4.80
N ASN A 66 -15.13 0.14 -5.78
CA ASN A 66 -14.56 -1.07 -6.35
C ASN A 66 -13.23 -0.81 -7.09
N GLU A 67 -13.10 0.34 -7.75
CA GLU A 67 -11.90 0.68 -8.51
C GLU A 67 -10.70 0.85 -7.58
N GLU A 68 -10.87 1.68 -6.55
CA GLU A 68 -9.82 1.90 -5.55
C GLU A 68 -9.48 0.63 -4.76
N PHE A 69 -10.49 -0.15 -4.41
CA PHE A 69 -10.29 -1.45 -3.79
C PHE A 69 -9.42 -2.38 -4.66
N CYS A 70 -9.73 -2.51 -5.96
CA CYS A 70 -8.95 -3.36 -6.85
C CYS A 70 -7.53 -2.82 -7.09
N ASN A 71 -7.35 -1.50 -7.11
CA ASN A 71 -6.03 -0.87 -7.23
C ASN A 71 -5.15 -1.20 -6.02
N ASP A 72 -5.68 -1.01 -4.79
CA ASP A 72 -4.95 -1.34 -3.56
C ASP A 72 -4.68 -2.85 -3.47
N LEU A 73 -5.65 -3.70 -3.81
CA LEU A 73 -5.50 -5.16 -3.80
C LEU A 73 -4.36 -5.61 -4.72
N ASN A 74 -4.27 -5.04 -5.93
CA ASN A 74 -3.20 -5.34 -6.87
C ASN A 74 -1.83 -4.84 -6.38
N ARG A 75 -1.77 -3.66 -5.75
CA ARG A 75 -0.53 -3.13 -5.17
C ARG A 75 -0.02 -3.97 -4.01
N ASP A 76 -0.90 -4.35 -3.08
CA ASP A 76 -0.57 -5.26 -1.98
C ASP A 76 -0.10 -6.61 -2.52
N TYR A 77 -0.79 -7.16 -3.52
CA TYR A 77 -0.41 -8.42 -4.12
C TYR A 77 1.01 -8.37 -4.74
N ALA A 78 1.34 -7.29 -5.45
CA ALA A 78 2.67 -7.09 -6.00
C ALA A 78 3.74 -6.91 -4.92
N ASP A 79 3.44 -6.21 -3.82
CA ASP A 79 4.35 -6.04 -2.68
C ASP A 79 4.56 -7.34 -1.90
N PHE A 80 3.53 -8.17 -1.72
CA PHE A 80 3.67 -9.55 -1.22
C PHE A 80 4.60 -10.36 -2.13
N GLY A 81 4.46 -10.23 -3.45
CA GLY A 81 5.37 -10.87 -4.40
C GLY A 81 6.81 -10.44 -4.20
N ASN A 82 7.08 -9.14 -4.03
CA ASN A 82 8.41 -8.63 -3.72
C ASN A 82 8.94 -9.18 -2.39
N LEU A 83 8.11 -9.23 -1.35
CA LEU A 83 8.48 -9.76 -0.03
C LEU A 83 8.88 -11.23 -0.14
N ILE A 84 8.05 -12.06 -0.80
CA ILE A 84 8.35 -13.49 -0.97
C ILE A 84 9.57 -13.72 -1.85
N LYS A 85 9.80 -12.90 -2.89
CA LYS A 85 10.97 -13.02 -3.78
C LYS A 85 12.27 -12.49 -3.17
N GLY A 86 12.21 -11.73 -2.07
CA GLY A 86 13.37 -11.08 -1.46
C GLY A 86 13.83 -9.85 -2.24
N THR A 87 12.89 -9.19 -2.91
CA THR A 87 13.09 -7.95 -3.68
C THR A 87 12.24 -6.81 -3.13
N ASP A 88 11.70 -6.96 -1.93
CA ASP A 88 11.06 -5.88 -1.19
C ASP A 88 12.13 -4.95 -0.63
N ILE A 89 11.92 -3.64 -0.82
CA ILE A 89 12.88 -2.60 -0.46
C ILE A 89 12.68 -2.09 0.97
N VAL A 90 11.89 -2.78 1.81
CA VAL A 90 11.71 -2.47 3.23
C VAL A 90 12.50 -3.49 4.07
N ALA A 91 13.64 -3.09 4.61
CA ALA A 91 14.52 -3.98 5.38
C ALA A 91 14.48 -3.74 6.90
N HIS A 92 13.35 -3.29 7.46
CA HIS A 92 13.21 -3.03 8.90
C HIS A 92 11.91 -3.57 9.50
N GLY A 93 11.85 -3.56 10.85
CA GLY A 93 10.73 -4.06 11.63
C GLY A 93 10.36 -5.50 11.26
N ASN A 94 9.06 -5.79 11.21
CA ASN A 94 8.56 -7.11 10.84
C ASN A 94 8.99 -7.56 9.43
N SER A 95 9.27 -6.62 8.51
CA SER A 95 9.71 -7.00 7.15
C SER A 95 11.08 -7.67 7.19
N LYS A 96 11.97 -7.20 8.08
CA LYS A 96 13.27 -7.85 8.32
C LYS A 96 13.11 -9.24 8.93
N GLU A 97 12.24 -9.39 9.93
CA GLU A 97 12.00 -10.69 10.56
C GLU A 97 11.42 -11.72 9.58
N VAL A 98 10.52 -11.27 8.70
CA VAL A 98 9.98 -12.10 7.62
C VAL A 98 11.07 -12.48 6.63
N GLU A 99 11.94 -11.54 6.23
CA GLU A 99 13.06 -11.84 5.34
C GLU A 99 14.02 -12.87 5.96
N ASP A 100 14.39 -12.71 7.23
CA ASP A 100 15.23 -13.66 7.96
C ASP A 100 14.58 -15.04 8.02
N LYS A 101 13.26 -15.11 8.23
CA LYS A 101 12.52 -16.37 8.18
C LYS A 101 12.52 -16.99 6.78
N LEU A 102 12.33 -16.19 5.73
CA LEU A 102 12.35 -16.68 4.35
C LEU A 102 13.75 -17.21 3.97
N LYS A 103 14.83 -16.56 4.43
CA LYS A 103 16.20 -17.08 4.28
C LYS A 103 16.39 -18.42 4.97
N GLN A 104 15.80 -18.65 6.15
CA GLN A 104 15.85 -19.97 6.80
C GLN A 104 15.14 -21.05 5.98
N ILE A 105 14.02 -20.71 5.33
CA ILE A 105 13.21 -21.66 4.55
C ILE A 105 13.85 -22.00 3.20
N PHE A 106 14.39 -20.99 2.51
CA PHE A 106 14.91 -21.12 1.15
C PHE A 106 16.44 -21.26 1.08
N GLY A 107 17.13 -21.04 2.20
CA GLY A 107 18.58 -20.95 2.29
C GLY A 107 19.13 -19.57 1.93
N GLU A 108 20.44 -19.40 2.08
CA GLU A 108 21.17 -18.17 1.73
C GLU A 108 22.22 -18.39 0.62
N ASN A 109 22.17 -19.54 -0.05
CA ASN A 109 23.06 -19.82 -1.17
C ASN A 109 22.70 -18.99 -2.41
N GLU A 110 23.58 -18.99 -3.42
CA GLU A 110 23.39 -18.24 -4.67
C GLU A 110 22.07 -18.56 -5.39
N ASN A 111 21.50 -19.75 -5.16
CA ASN A 111 20.23 -20.19 -5.76
C ASN A 111 18.99 -19.78 -4.94
N ALA A 112 19.14 -19.24 -3.73
CA ALA A 112 18.04 -18.91 -2.84
C ALA A 112 17.02 -17.96 -3.48
N LYS A 113 17.50 -16.90 -4.14
CA LYS A 113 16.64 -15.93 -4.84
C LYS A 113 15.84 -16.59 -5.98
N SER A 114 16.52 -17.37 -6.82
CA SER A 114 15.88 -18.12 -7.91
C SER A 114 14.84 -19.11 -7.39
N ASN A 115 15.13 -19.79 -6.27
CA ASN A 115 14.18 -20.71 -5.63
C ASN A 115 12.93 -19.99 -5.10
N ARG A 116 13.08 -18.79 -4.54
CA ARG A 116 11.97 -17.94 -4.07
C ARG A 116 11.13 -17.45 -5.23
N GLU A 117 11.76 -16.96 -6.30
CA GLU A 117 11.09 -16.54 -7.54
C GLU A 117 10.30 -17.68 -8.17
N LYS A 118 10.90 -18.86 -8.28
CA LYS A 118 10.21 -20.06 -8.77
C LYS A 118 9.03 -20.42 -7.89
N TRP A 119 9.22 -20.48 -6.57
CA TRP A 119 8.13 -20.81 -5.64
C TRP A 119 6.98 -19.82 -5.73
N TRP A 120 7.25 -18.51 -5.81
CA TRP A 120 6.21 -17.51 -6.00
C TRP A 120 5.48 -17.72 -7.33
N ASN A 121 6.20 -17.91 -8.43
CA ASN A 121 5.60 -18.12 -9.75
C ASN A 121 4.75 -19.41 -9.81
N ASP A 122 5.17 -20.47 -9.14
CA ASP A 122 4.42 -21.74 -9.06
C ASP A 122 3.10 -21.60 -8.27
N ASN A 123 2.98 -20.61 -7.37
CA ASN A 123 1.83 -20.46 -6.47
C ASN A 123 0.98 -19.20 -6.70
N LYS A 124 1.48 -18.18 -7.40
CA LYS A 124 0.84 -16.86 -7.52
C LYS A 124 -0.56 -16.89 -8.13
N GLU A 125 -0.83 -17.78 -9.08
CA GLU A 125 -2.18 -17.90 -9.65
C GLU A 125 -3.17 -18.50 -8.64
N GLU A 126 -2.74 -19.47 -7.83
CA GLU A 126 -3.57 -20.02 -6.76
C GLU A 126 -3.85 -18.97 -5.68
N PHE A 127 -2.84 -18.21 -5.27
CA PHE A 127 -2.98 -17.13 -4.29
C PHE A 127 -3.98 -16.08 -4.75
N TRP A 128 -3.85 -15.60 -5.99
CA TRP A 128 -4.78 -14.62 -6.56
C TRP A 128 -6.22 -15.16 -6.63
N ASN A 129 -6.41 -16.39 -7.10
CA ASN A 129 -7.75 -16.99 -7.20
C ASN A 129 -8.41 -17.18 -5.82
N LYS A 130 -7.65 -17.59 -4.81
CA LYS A 130 -8.15 -17.72 -3.43
C LYS A 130 -8.47 -16.35 -2.83
N LEU A 131 -7.65 -15.34 -3.11
CA LEU A 131 -7.86 -13.96 -2.72
C LEU A 131 -9.19 -13.41 -3.28
N LEU A 132 -9.40 -13.53 -4.60
CA LEU A 132 -10.65 -13.13 -5.25
C LEU A 132 -11.88 -13.86 -4.68
N SER A 133 -11.74 -15.16 -4.40
CA SER A 133 -12.81 -15.96 -3.82
C SER A 133 -13.20 -15.46 -2.43
N SER A 134 -12.20 -15.12 -1.60
CA SER A 134 -12.43 -14.56 -0.26
C SER A 134 -13.15 -13.22 -0.33
N VAL A 135 -12.67 -12.32 -1.20
CA VAL A 135 -13.26 -11.00 -1.42
C VAL A 135 -14.72 -11.12 -1.86
N LYS A 136 -15.02 -11.97 -2.84
CA LYS A 136 -16.40 -12.25 -3.29
C LYS A 136 -17.28 -12.76 -2.14
N GLY A 137 -16.75 -13.63 -1.28
CA GLY A 137 -17.43 -14.08 -0.06
C GLY A 137 -17.76 -12.91 0.87
N LYS A 138 -16.79 -12.03 1.10
CA LYS A 138 -16.97 -10.86 1.98
C LYS A 138 -17.99 -9.85 1.46
N GLY A 139 -18.02 -9.64 0.14
CA GLY A 139 -19.03 -8.82 -0.51
C GLY A 139 -20.45 -9.32 -0.21
N LYS A 140 -20.68 -10.63 -0.32
CA LYS A 140 -21.98 -11.25 -0.01
C LYS A 140 -22.39 -11.05 1.45
N GLU A 141 -21.49 -11.30 2.41
CA GLU A 141 -21.75 -11.04 3.84
C GLU A 141 -22.09 -9.56 4.09
N GLY A 142 -21.41 -8.68 3.37
CA GLY A 142 -21.56 -7.24 3.50
C GLY A 142 -22.75 -6.64 2.75
N ASN A 143 -23.53 -7.43 2.01
CA ASN A 143 -24.52 -6.97 1.03
C ASN A 143 -23.95 -5.95 0.02
N VAL A 144 -22.72 -6.17 -0.42
CA VAL A 144 -22.01 -5.36 -1.41
C VAL A 144 -21.67 -6.23 -2.63
N GLU A 145 -22.12 -5.81 -3.80
CA GLU A 145 -21.68 -6.42 -5.06
C GLU A 145 -20.27 -5.93 -5.40
N ILE A 146 -19.30 -6.82 -5.31
CA ILE A 146 -17.91 -6.56 -5.69
C ILE A 146 -17.74 -7.05 -7.13
N LYS A 147 -17.42 -6.13 -8.04
CA LYS A 147 -16.99 -6.49 -9.39
C LYS A 147 -15.60 -7.11 -9.30
N GLU A 148 -15.41 -8.19 -10.03
CA GLU A 148 -14.16 -8.95 -10.01
C GLU A 148 -12.96 -8.08 -10.38
N CYS A 149 -11.95 -8.07 -9.52
CA CYS A 149 -10.69 -7.39 -9.79
C CYS A 149 -9.90 -8.22 -10.79
N THR A 150 -9.50 -7.60 -11.90
CA THR A 150 -8.52 -8.21 -12.81
C THR A 150 -7.13 -8.13 -12.19
N LYS A 151 -6.39 -9.24 -12.23
CA LYS A 151 -4.97 -9.25 -11.84
C LYS A 151 -4.18 -8.38 -12.81
N ASP A 152 -3.50 -7.37 -12.29
CA ASP A 152 -2.54 -6.61 -13.07
C ASP A 152 -1.19 -7.33 -13.06
N ALA A 153 -0.99 -8.21 -14.04
CA ALA A 153 0.25 -8.96 -14.19
C ALA A 153 1.47 -8.05 -14.44
N THR A 154 1.25 -6.82 -14.93
CA THR A 154 2.35 -5.89 -15.24
C THR A 154 2.96 -5.26 -14.00
N LEU A 155 2.20 -5.11 -12.91
CA LEU A 155 2.73 -4.56 -11.65
C LEU A 155 3.83 -5.44 -11.08
N GLU A 156 3.72 -6.76 -11.17
CA GLU A 156 4.77 -7.66 -10.66
C GLU A 156 6.10 -7.56 -11.44
N GLU A 157 6.06 -6.99 -12.65
CA GLU A 157 7.21 -6.76 -13.53
C GLU A 157 7.84 -5.38 -13.32
N ILE A 158 7.07 -4.41 -12.84
CA ILE A 158 7.54 -3.06 -12.52
C ILE A 158 8.33 -3.08 -11.20
N PRO A 159 9.56 -2.54 -11.14
CA PRO A 159 10.30 -2.35 -9.90
C PRO A 159 9.47 -1.70 -8.80
N GLN A 160 9.57 -2.21 -7.56
CA GLN A 160 8.70 -1.78 -6.46
C GLN A 160 8.72 -0.26 -6.21
N PHE A 161 9.90 0.35 -6.22
CA PHE A 161 10.03 1.81 -6.10
C PHE A 161 9.21 2.56 -7.15
N GLN A 162 9.24 2.12 -8.41
CA GLN A 162 8.46 2.76 -9.48
C GLN A 162 6.95 2.60 -9.27
N ARG A 163 6.49 1.47 -8.73
CA ARG A 163 5.07 1.31 -8.35
C ARG A 163 4.67 2.27 -7.25
N TRP A 164 5.54 2.48 -6.25
CA TRP A 164 5.26 3.43 -5.19
C TRP A 164 5.27 4.88 -5.70
N VAL A 165 6.13 5.24 -6.66
CA VAL A 165 6.05 6.56 -7.32
C VAL A 165 4.70 6.74 -8.04
N GLN A 166 4.20 5.71 -8.72
CA GLN A 166 2.88 5.74 -9.36
C GLN A 166 1.74 5.85 -8.33
N GLU A 167 1.84 5.11 -7.22
CA GLU A 167 0.90 5.19 -6.09
C GLU A 167 0.88 6.59 -5.49
N TRP A 168 2.05 7.16 -5.19
CA TRP A 168 2.21 8.50 -4.66
C TRP A 168 1.61 9.55 -5.61
N GLY A 169 1.92 9.46 -6.90
CA GLY A 169 1.42 10.39 -7.91
C GLY A 169 -0.11 10.37 -8.03
N LYS A 170 -0.71 9.18 -7.96
CA LYS A 170 -2.18 9.02 -7.95
C LYS A 170 -2.79 9.66 -6.70
N GLU A 171 -2.28 9.33 -5.52
CA GLU A 171 -2.78 9.88 -4.25
C GLU A 171 -2.64 11.41 -4.20
N TYR A 172 -1.49 11.95 -4.59
CA TYR A 172 -1.27 13.39 -4.69
C TYR A 172 -2.24 14.05 -5.67
N GLY A 173 -2.44 13.44 -6.85
CA GLY A 173 -3.37 13.91 -7.87
C GLY A 173 -4.83 13.95 -7.39
N GLU A 174 -5.23 13.06 -6.49
CA GLU A 174 -6.56 13.04 -5.89
C GLU A 174 -6.72 13.95 -4.68
N GLU A 175 -5.67 14.10 -3.86
CA GLU A 175 -5.69 14.94 -2.66
C GLU A 175 -5.61 16.43 -3.00
N ARG A 176 -4.74 16.80 -3.94
CA ARG A 176 -4.46 18.21 -4.26
C ARG A 176 -5.71 19.00 -4.65
N PRO A 177 -6.59 18.52 -5.56
CA PRO A 177 -7.79 19.25 -5.92
C PRO A 177 -8.75 19.45 -4.75
N LYS A 178 -8.89 18.45 -3.87
CA LYS A 178 -9.74 18.53 -2.67
C LYS A 178 -9.21 19.56 -1.67
N LYS A 179 -7.89 19.54 -1.44
CA LYS A 179 -7.18 20.53 -0.59
C LYS A 179 -7.35 21.95 -1.13
N LEU A 180 -7.18 22.13 -2.45
CA LEU A 180 -7.37 23.42 -3.12
C LEU A 180 -8.83 23.88 -3.05
N GLN A 181 -9.80 23.01 -3.34
CA GLN A 181 -11.22 23.36 -3.26
C GLN A 181 -11.62 23.84 -1.85
N ASN A 182 -11.11 23.18 -0.80
CA ASN A 182 -11.33 23.60 0.57
C ASN A 182 -10.71 24.98 0.87
N LEU A 183 -9.46 25.20 0.44
CA LEU A 183 -8.79 26.49 0.56
C LEU A 183 -9.59 27.60 -0.14
N GLU A 184 -10.00 27.34 -1.38
CA GLU A 184 -10.78 28.27 -2.18
C GLU A 184 -12.15 28.58 -1.58
N GLY A 185 -12.85 27.59 -1.05
CA GLY A 185 -14.16 27.77 -0.42
C GLY A 185 -14.16 28.72 0.78
N ILE A 186 -13.03 28.80 1.50
CA ILE A 186 -12.86 29.62 2.70
C ILE A 186 -12.22 30.97 2.35
N CYS A 187 -11.17 30.96 1.53
CA CYS A 187 -10.31 32.12 1.29
C CYS A 187 -10.66 32.97 0.06
N LYS A 188 -11.53 32.50 -0.86
CA LYS A 188 -11.94 33.32 -2.02
C LYS A 188 -12.79 34.50 -1.59
N GLU A 189 -12.43 35.68 -2.09
CA GLU A 189 -13.25 36.88 -1.96
C GLU A 189 -14.53 36.79 -2.79
N LYS A 190 -15.45 37.74 -2.58
CA LYS A 190 -16.69 37.84 -3.36
C LYS A 190 -16.47 38.03 -4.87
N ASN A 191 -15.30 38.53 -5.27
CA ASN A 191 -14.88 38.65 -6.68
C ASN A 191 -14.33 37.34 -7.27
N GLY A 192 -14.26 36.25 -6.48
CA GLY A 192 -13.77 34.94 -6.88
C GLY A 192 -12.24 34.76 -6.81
N LEU A 193 -11.49 35.80 -6.44
CA LEU A 193 -10.03 35.77 -6.36
C LEU A 193 -9.56 35.31 -4.97
N LEU A 194 -8.47 34.56 -4.95
CA LEU A 194 -7.73 34.27 -3.72
C LEU A 194 -6.97 35.53 -3.31
N ASN A 195 -7.16 35.99 -2.08
CA ASN A 195 -6.44 37.13 -1.53
C ASN A 195 -5.49 36.66 -0.41
N GLU A 196 -4.19 36.77 -0.66
CA GLU A 196 -3.14 36.43 0.29
C GLU A 196 -3.25 37.22 1.61
N ASN A 197 -3.76 38.46 1.58
CA ASN A 197 -4.01 39.23 2.80
C ASN A 197 -5.03 38.57 3.72
N ARG A 198 -5.95 37.73 3.21
CA ARG A 198 -6.89 36.97 4.04
C ARG A 198 -6.19 35.81 4.75
N CYS A 199 -5.17 35.18 4.15
CA CYS A 199 -4.33 34.21 4.85
C CYS A 199 -3.60 34.83 6.05
N ASN A 200 -3.40 36.15 6.07
CA ASN A 200 -2.71 36.82 7.17
C ASN A 200 -3.66 37.37 8.23
N ASN A 201 -4.85 37.84 7.83
CA ASN A 201 -5.70 38.68 8.66
C ASN A 201 -7.04 38.04 9.05
N GLU A 202 -7.49 37.01 8.33
CA GLU A 202 -8.78 36.36 8.62
C GLU A 202 -8.55 35.00 9.27
N HIS A 203 -9.12 34.82 10.46
CA HIS A 203 -8.82 33.67 11.31
C HIS A 203 -9.00 32.32 10.58
N GLU A 204 -10.11 32.12 9.88
CA GLU A 204 -10.43 30.84 9.24
C GLU A 204 -9.61 30.60 7.97
N CYS A 205 -9.44 31.63 7.15
CA CYS A 205 -8.59 31.56 5.96
C CYS A 205 -7.13 31.30 6.35
N LYS A 206 -6.59 32.01 7.35
CA LYS A 206 -5.24 31.78 7.89
C LYS A 206 -5.00 30.33 8.28
N ARG A 207 -5.90 29.74 9.09
CA ARG A 207 -5.79 28.32 9.47
C ARG A 207 -5.74 27.41 8.25
N THR A 208 -6.58 27.67 7.26
CA THR A 208 -6.66 26.84 6.05
C THR A 208 -5.41 26.99 5.17
N CYS A 209 -4.86 28.19 5.03
CA CYS A 209 -3.61 28.43 4.33
C CYS A 209 -2.45 27.70 5.01
N THR A 210 -2.30 27.82 6.34
CA THR A 210 -1.25 27.10 7.09
C THR A 210 -1.39 25.58 6.97
N ALA A 211 -2.61 25.05 6.98
CA ALA A 211 -2.85 23.61 6.80
C ALA A 211 -2.49 23.13 5.38
N TYR A 212 -2.80 23.94 4.36
CA TYR A 212 -2.41 23.65 2.97
C TYR A 212 -0.89 23.70 2.80
N GLU A 213 -0.25 24.76 3.32
CA GLU A 213 1.20 24.95 3.29
C GLU A 213 1.94 23.78 3.95
N SER A 214 1.51 23.38 5.15
CA SER A 214 2.10 22.23 5.85
C SER A 214 1.98 20.95 5.03
N TRP A 215 0.81 20.72 4.40
CA TRP A 215 0.59 19.54 3.56
C TRP A 215 1.44 19.57 2.28
N ILE A 216 1.54 20.70 1.58
CA ILE A 216 2.30 20.77 0.32
C ILE A 216 3.82 20.70 0.57
N ILE A 217 4.32 21.26 1.68
CA ILE A 217 5.72 21.10 2.11
C ILE A 217 6.00 19.61 2.36
N LEU A 218 5.15 18.92 3.13
CA LEU A 218 5.29 17.48 3.36
C LEU A 218 5.27 16.67 2.05
N LYS A 219 4.40 17.02 1.09
CA LYS A 219 4.37 16.35 -0.23
C LYS A 219 5.65 16.63 -1.04
N LYS A 220 6.19 17.84 -0.96
CA LYS A 220 7.47 18.17 -1.59
C LYS A 220 8.60 17.34 -1.00
N GLU A 221 8.71 17.25 0.33
CA GLU A 221 9.71 16.42 1.00
C GLU A 221 9.59 14.95 0.59
N GLN A 222 8.35 14.42 0.51
CA GLN A 222 8.11 13.06 0.04
C GLN A 222 8.53 12.81 -1.42
N TRP A 223 8.44 13.83 -2.27
CA TRP A 223 8.82 13.72 -3.69
C TRP A 223 10.32 13.88 -3.90
N ASP A 224 10.97 14.71 -3.09
CA ASP A 224 12.41 14.94 -3.15
C ASP A 224 13.21 13.76 -2.56
N THR A 225 12.57 12.94 -1.71
CA THR A 225 13.11 11.70 -1.12
C THR A 225 13.01 10.54 -2.13
#